data_AF-A0A962M286-F1
#
_entry.id   AF-A0A962M286-F1
#
_cell.length_a   1.000
_cell.length_b   1.000
_cell.length_c   1.000
_cell.angle_alpha   90.00
_cell.angle_beta   90.00
_cell.angle_gamma   90.00
#
_symmetry.space_group_name_H-M   'P 1'
#
loop_
_entity.id
_entity.type
_entity.pdbx_description
1 polymer ?
#
loop_
_entity_poly.entity_id
_entity_poly.type
_entity_poly.pdbx_seq_one_letter_code
_entity_poly.pdbx_strand_id
1 'polypeptide(L)' 'MKAMILAAGVGERMRPLTDHTPKPLLEVGGSPLIAHHLQRLARAGFTELVINVSHLAGQITDYCGDGSRWGVAIRYSPEA' A
#
# COMPACT_ATOMS: atom_id res chain seq x y z
N MET A 1 5.49 16.27 -6.91
CA MET A 1 5.98 15.15 -7.74
C MET A 1 5.12 13.92 -7.46
N LYS A 2 4.85 13.07 -8.46
CA LYS A 2 4.00 11.87 -8.30
C LYS A 2 4.82 10.59 -8.28
N ALA A 3 4.38 9.60 -7.50
CA ALA A 3 4.93 8.24 -7.52
C ALA A 3 3.81 7.19 -7.49
N MET A 4 4.12 5.98 -7.95
CA MET A 4 3.22 4.83 -7.91
C MET A 4 3.80 3.73 -7.02
N ILE A 5 2.97 3.11 -6.18
CA ILE A 5 3.29 1.91 -5.41
C ILE A 5 2.56 0.73 -6.04
N LEU A 6 3.32 -0.29 -6.44
CA LEU A 6 2.77 -1.52 -6.98
C LEU A 6 2.36 -2.49 -5.85
N ALA A 7 1.07 -2.50 -5.51
CA ALA A 7 0.50 -3.19 -4.35
C ALA A 7 -0.63 -4.18 -4.70
N ALA A 8 -0.90 -4.41 -5.98
CA ALA A 8 -1.84 -5.43 -6.43
C ALA A 8 -1.25 -6.87 -6.39
N GLY A 9 -2.13 -7.84 -6.59
CA GLY A 9 -1.80 -9.26 -6.69
C GLY A 9 -2.12 -10.05 -5.43
N VAL A 10 -2.27 -11.36 -5.59
CA VAL A 10 -2.68 -12.29 -4.50
C VAL A 10 -1.52 -12.61 -3.55
N GLY A 11 -0.27 -12.51 -4.01
CA GLY A 11 0.90 -12.83 -3.19
C GLY A 11 1.10 -14.33 -2.95
N GLU A 12 0.70 -15.19 -3.90
CA GLU A 12 0.64 -16.66 -3.76
C GLU A 12 1.89 -17.32 -3.15
N ARG A 13 3.09 -16.81 -3.48
CA ARG A 13 4.36 -17.32 -2.93
C ARG A 13 4.54 -17.11 -1.43
N MET A 14 3.73 -16.26 -0.81
CA MET A 14 3.77 -15.93 0.62
C MET A 14 2.63 -16.59 1.41
N ARG A 15 1.84 -17.46 0.79
CA ARG A 15 0.83 -18.25 1.51
C ARG A 15 1.47 -19.11 2.62
N PRO A 16 0.78 -19.30 3.75
CA PRO A 16 -0.63 -18.93 4.02
C PRO A 16 -0.81 -17.48 4.50
N LEU A 17 0.26 -16.70 4.65
CA LEU A 17 0.19 -15.34 5.22
C LEU A 17 -0.76 -14.44 4.42
N THR A 18 -0.86 -14.67 3.12
CA THR A 18 -1.66 -13.82 2.22
C THR A 18 -3.09 -14.30 1.97
N ASP A 19 -3.56 -15.35 2.65
CA ASP A 19 -4.92 -15.86 2.44
C ASP A 19 -6.00 -14.92 2.99
N HIS A 20 -5.66 -14.16 4.05
CA HIS A 20 -6.58 -13.21 4.70
C HIS A 20 -6.01 -11.80 4.86
N THR A 21 -4.73 -11.61 4.57
CA THR A 21 -4.03 -10.31 4.67
C THR A 21 -3.29 -10.04 3.37
N PRO A 22 -3.61 -8.98 2.61
CA PRO A 22 -2.91 -8.73 1.36
C PRO A 22 -1.43 -8.46 1.64
N LYS A 23 -0.54 -8.91 0.74
CA LYS A 23 0.92 -8.78 0.90
C LYS A 23 1.37 -7.39 1.39
N PRO A 24 0.86 -6.25 0.87
CA PRO A 24 1.27 -4.92 1.32
C PRO A 24 0.98 -4.64 2.81
N LEU A 25 0.05 -5.38 3.43
CA LEU A 25 -0.31 -5.26 4.83
C LEU A 25 0.37 -6.26 5.76
N LEU A 26 1.20 -7.17 5.24
CA LEU A 26 2.02 -8.04 6.09
C LEU A 26 3.00 -7.20 6.92
N GLU A 27 3.13 -7.53 8.21
CA GLU A 27 3.97 -6.80 9.14
C GLU A 27 5.44 -7.23 9.04
N VAL A 28 6.34 -6.24 9.00
CA VAL A 28 7.79 -6.43 9.10
C VAL A 28 8.35 -5.34 10.01
N GLY A 29 8.98 -5.74 11.11
CA GLY A 29 9.55 -4.82 12.08
C GLY A 29 8.50 -3.95 12.79
N GLY A 30 7.32 -4.50 13.06
CA GLY A 30 6.22 -3.78 13.73
C GLY A 30 5.49 -2.77 12.86
N SER A 31 5.62 -2.85 11.52
CA SER A 31 4.88 -1.99 10.59
C SER A 31 4.55 -2.74 9.29
N PRO A 32 3.38 -2.49 8.69
CA PRO A 32 3.02 -3.03 7.39
C PRO A 32 4.02 -2.69 6.28
N LEU A 33 4.28 -3.63 5.37
CA LEU A 33 5.18 -3.45 4.23
C LEU A 33 4.93 -2.13 3.45
N ILE A 34 3.66 -1.80 3.20
CA ILE A 34 3.30 -0.58 2.46
C ILE A 34 3.63 0.71 3.23
N ALA A 35 3.57 0.69 4.56
CA ALA A 35 3.85 1.85 5.39
C ALA A 35 5.31 2.33 5.23
N HIS A 36 6.24 1.40 5.06
CA HIS A 36 7.65 1.70 4.80
C HIS A 36 7.81 2.49 3.50
N HIS A 37 7.07 2.14 2.45
CA HIS A 37 7.10 2.87 1.18
C HIS A 37 6.49 4.26 1.31
N LEU A 38 5.31 4.37 1.94
CA LEU A 38 4.61 5.63 2.15
C LEU A 38 5.48 6.64 2.93
N GLN A 39 6.09 6.20 4.03
CA GLN A 39 6.98 7.04 4.83
C GLN A 39 8.22 7.49 4.05
N ARG A 40 8.86 6.58 3.30
CA ARG A 40 10.08 6.91 2.53
C ARG A 40 9.79 7.86 1.38
N LEU A 41 8.69 7.65 0.66
CA LEU A 41 8.27 8.54 -0.43
C LEU A 41 7.90 9.93 0.08
N ALA A 42 7.14 10.01 1.17
CA ALA A 42 6.83 11.29 1.81
C ALA A 42 8.10 12.03 2.24
N ARG A 43 9.05 11.34 2.90
CA ARG A 43 10.35 11.92 3.30
C ARG A 43 11.22 12.35 2.12
N ALA A 44 11.07 11.70 0.96
CA ALA A 44 11.75 12.08 -0.26
C ALA A 44 11.09 13.26 -1.01
N GLY A 45 10.01 13.84 -0.48
CA GLY A 45 9.34 15.00 -1.04
C GLY A 45 8.25 14.70 -2.08
N PHE A 46 7.80 13.45 -2.18
CA PHE A 46 6.61 13.13 -2.98
C PHE A 46 5.35 13.58 -2.24
N THR A 47 4.42 14.18 -2.98
CA THR A 47 3.19 14.78 -2.43
C THR A 47 1.93 14.07 -2.90
N GLU A 48 2.01 13.34 -4.00
CA GLU A 48 0.90 12.60 -4.60
C GLU A 48 1.35 11.17 -4.90
N LEU A 49 0.61 10.20 -4.38
CA LEU A 49 0.88 8.77 -4.55
C LEU A 49 -0.31 8.08 -5.21
N VAL A 50 -0.01 7.14 -6.11
CA VAL A 50 -1.00 6.22 -6.68
C VAL A 50 -0.69 4.82 -6.20
N ILE A 51 -1.68 4.08 -5.72
CA ILE A 51 -1.54 2.69 -5.29
C ILE A 51 -2.43 1.83 -6.17
N ASN A 52 -1.88 0.87 -6.93
CA ASN A 52 -2.73 -0.12 -7.58
C ASN A 52 -3.17 -1.19 -6.58
N VAL A 53 -4.42 -1.63 -6.70
CA VAL A 53 -5.04 -2.57 -5.77
C VAL A 53 -5.86 -3.61 -6.53
N SER A 54 -5.90 -4.84 -6.04
CA SER A 54 -6.76 -5.90 -6.57
C SER A 54 -7.30 -6.82 -5.46
N HIS A 55 -6.65 -7.94 -5.19
CA HIS A 55 -7.03 -8.88 -4.14
C HIS A 55 -7.03 -8.20 -2.76
N LEU A 56 -8.14 -8.33 -2.02
CA LEU A 56 -8.35 -7.68 -0.72
C LEU A 56 -8.10 -6.16 -0.74
N ALA A 57 -8.39 -5.50 -1.86
CA ALA A 57 -8.20 -4.05 -2.05
C ALA A 57 -8.78 -3.20 -0.92
N GLY A 58 -9.95 -3.58 -0.40
CA GLY A 58 -10.61 -2.88 0.71
C GLY A 58 -9.72 -2.72 1.94
N GLN A 59 -8.97 -3.77 2.32
CA GLN A 59 -8.07 -3.67 3.48
C GLN A 59 -6.94 -2.67 3.23
N ILE A 60 -6.41 -2.62 1.99
CA ILE A 60 -5.34 -1.68 1.62
C ILE A 60 -5.88 -0.25 1.66
N THR A 61 -7.08 -0.02 1.09
CA THR A 61 -7.72 1.31 1.07
C THR A 61 -8.07 1.78 2.48
N ASP A 62 -8.56 0.90 3.34
CA ASP A 62 -8.93 1.23 4.72
C ASP A 62 -7.69 1.59 5.54
N TYR A 63 -6.59 0.83 5.38
CA TYR A 63 -5.35 1.12 6.09
C TYR A 63 -4.69 2.42 5.62
N CYS A 64 -4.71 2.70 4.31
CA CYS A 64 -4.02 3.84 3.71
C CYS A 64 -4.86 5.13 3.69
N GLY A 65 -6.18 5.04 3.66
CA GLY A 65 -7.08 6.20 3.63
C GLY A 65 -6.76 7.17 2.48
N ASP A 66 -6.79 8.47 2.76
CA ASP A 66 -6.45 9.51 1.77
C ASP A 66 -4.94 9.87 1.76
N GLY A 67 -4.14 9.25 2.62
CA GLY A 67 -2.71 9.53 2.77
C GLY A 67 -2.35 10.64 3.75
N SER A 68 -3.33 11.33 4.34
CA SER A 68 -3.11 12.46 5.26
C SER A 68 -2.20 12.10 6.44
N ARG A 69 -2.28 10.86 6.95
CA ARG A 69 -1.38 10.31 7.99
C ARG A 69 0.11 10.44 7.67
N TRP A 70 0.48 10.48 6.39
CA TRP A 70 1.87 10.62 5.93
C TRP A 70 2.14 11.95 5.25
N GLY A 71 1.20 12.89 5.23
CA GLY A 71 1.36 14.20 4.58
C GLY A 71 1.37 14.14 3.06
N VAL A 72 0.71 13.13 2.46
CA VAL A 72 0.61 12.94 1.00
C VAL A 72 -0.86 12.75 0.61
N ALA A 73 -1.18 12.96 -0.68
CA ALA A 73 -2.48 12.60 -1.24
C ALA A 73 -2.39 11.23 -1.93
N ILE A 74 -3.25 10.29 -1.56
CA ILE A 74 -3.31 8.95 -2.17
C ILE A 74 -4.50 8.83 -3.11
N ARG A 75 -4.27 8.25 -4.29
CA ARG A 75 -5.31 7.76 -5.21
C ARG A 75 -5.15 6.27 -5.43
N TYR A 76 -6.26 5.58 -5.63
CA TYR A 76 -6.27 4.14 -5.87
C TYR A 76 -6.57 3.82 -7.33
N SER A 77 -5.81 2.88 -7.89
CA SER A 77 -5.99 2.36 -9.25
C SER A 77 -6.41 0.90 -9.16
N PRO A 78 -7.71 0.57 -9.24
CA PRO A 78 -8.15 -0.82 -9.32
C PRO A 78 -7.53 -1.50 -10.54
N GLU A 79 -6.99 -2.70 -10.36
CA GLU A 79 -6.50 -3.54 -11.46
C GLU A 79 -7.55 -4.59 -11.81
N ALA A 80 -7.92 -4.65 -13.10
CA ALA A 80 -8.96 -5.52 -13.65
C ALA A 80 -8.43 -6.92 -14.00
#